data_AF-A0A7D5YPS7-F1
#
_entry.id   AF-A0A7D5YPS7-F1
#
_cell.length_a   1.000
_cell.length_b   1.000
_cell.length_c   1.000
_cell.angle_alpha   90.00
_cell.angle_beta   90.00
_cell.angle_gamma   90.00
#
_symmetry.space_group_name_H-M   'P 1'
#
loop_
_entity.id
_entity.type
_entity.pdbx_description
1 polymer ?
#
loop_
_entity_poly.entity_id
_entity_poly.type
_entity_poly.pdbx_seq_one_letter_code
_entity_poly.pdbx_strand_id
1 'polypeptide(L)'
;MQQPTCRGLQNLPPELLLAIAEILPAVSRLVLSQTCSAFHNIIQSSQRTKCPIKTFDPSTFLDYLATIARDLPDRWVCDKCMALHAADLQDTPQSPLTKSCPRASIHRANGKRLCWPHHRHVQLALKYTRLGVRDRERRRHLASLLDPVFANHPPDTEDSWVAHVTCSSRGKIVNGRFLLKYTWHYDAASQPIDYLYSAPCGRLVICSHKYLPGFLMADIFYRVKPPGEEEAEKILSEGLRVLLEPSDVREAARESLVDDQRVVELTESCSSCLTDSSVCIGKDGFWLSAWYDLGPEGSPFDEAWTSHRIQEPYGIVGGRLREGYVPGSIRLLYEQTAHQDFDDEFE
;
A
#
# COMPACT_ATOMS: atom_id res chain seq x y z
N MET A 1 47.16 11.31 9.11
CA MET A 1 45.95 12.15 9.24
C MET A 1 45.04 11.52 10.28
N GLN A 2 44.86 12.13 11.44
CA GLN A 2 43.94 11.66 12.48
C GLN A 2 42.51 12.04 12.05
N GLN A 3 41.62 11.05 11.96
CA GLN A 3 40.19 11.31 11.77
C GLN A 3 39.64 12.02 13.02
N PRO A 4 38.85 13.10 12.88
CA PRO A 4 38.17 13.68 14.01
C PRO A 4 37.12 12.68 14.48
N THR A 5 37.34 12.08 15.65
CA THR A 5 36.30 11.27 16.29
C THR A 5 35.22 12.23 16.77
N CYS A 6 34.11 12.30 16.04
CA CYS A 6 32.92 13.05 16.43
C CYS A 6 32.37 12.50 17.76
N ARG A 7 32.90 12.98 18.89
CA ARG A 7 32.38 12.73 20.25
C ARG A 7 31.34 13.76 20.67
N GLY A 8 30.66 14.41 19.73
CA GLY A 8 29.81 15.58 19.99
C GLY A 8 28.76 15.35 21.07
N LEU A 9 27.90 14.33 20.89
CA LEU A 9 26.82 14.04 21.83
C LEU A 9 27.33 13.40 23.14
N GLN A 10 28.37 12.57 23.08
CA GLN A 10 28.93 11.87 24.24
C GLN A 10 29.68 12.78 25.21
N ASN A 11 30.13 13.95 24.75
CA ASN A 11 30.83 14.94 25.58
C ASN A 11 29.88 15.90 26.30
N LEU A 12 28.56 15.80 26.07
CA LEU A 12 27.59 16.61 26.80
C LEU A 12 27.52 16.16 28.27
N PRO A 13 27.32 17.11 29.21
CA PRO A 13 27.02 16.77 30.59
C PRO A 13 25.84 15.80 30.69
N PRO A 14 25.86 14.82 31.61
CA PRO A 14 24.78 13.85 31.79
C PRO A 14 23.40 14.49 31.96
N GLU A 15 23.32 15.68 32.55
CA GLU A 15 22.08 16.44 32.75
C GLU A 15 21.46 16.88 31.42
N LEU A 16 22.28 17.30 30.44
CA LEU A 16 21.79 17.64 29.11
C LEU A 16 21.37 16.40 28.34
N LEU A 17 22.09 15.29 28.50
CA LEU A 17 21.72 14.02 27.89
C LEU A 17 20.40 13.48 28.46
N LEU A 18 20.15 13.64 29.77
CA LEU A 18 18.87 13.35 30.40
C LEU A 18 17.75 14.24 29.85
N ALA A 19 17.98 15.55 29.75
CA ALA A 19 16.99 16.48 29.21
C ALA A 19 16.62 16.12 27.76
N ILE A 20 17.60 15.74 26.93
CA ILE A 20 17.36 15.22 25.58
C ILE A 20 16.58 13.90 25.63
N ALA A 21 16.94 12.97 26.52
CA ALA A 21 16.23 11.70 26.63
C ALA A 21 14.78 11.88 27.07
N GLU A 22 14.48 12.82 27.97
CA GLU A 22 13.12 13.09 28.48
C GLU A 22 12.16 13.61 27.40
N ILE A 23 12.65 14.32 26.38
CA ILE A 23 11.83 14.77 25.25
C ILE A 23 11.62 13.71 24.18
N LEU A 24 12.40 12.62 24.21
CA LEU A 24 12.32 11.56 23.21
C LEU A 24 11.15 10.60 23.49
N PRO A 25 10.43 10.14 22.43
CA PRO A 25 9.48 9.05 22.54
C PRO A 25 10.12 7.79 23.15
N ALA A 26 9.30 6.94 23.78
CA ALA A 26 9.77 5.74 24.47
C ALA A 26 10.61 4.81 23.58
N VAL A 27 10.21 4.63 22.32
CA VAL A 27 10.94 3.84 21.33
C VAL A 27 12.32 4.44 21.04
N SER A 28 12.40 5.75 20.78
CA SER A 28 13.66 6.45 20.50
C SER A 28 14.62 6.40 21.68
N ARG A 29 14.13 6.53 22.91
CA ARG A 29 14.93 6.36 24.13
C ARG A 29 15.54 4.97 24.19
N LEU A 30 14.73 3.94 23.95
CA LEU A 30 15.21 2.57 24.01
C LEU A 30 16.29 2.33 22.94
N VAL A 31 16.09 2.79 21.71
CA VAL A 31 17.09 2.69 20.64
C VAL A 31 18.38 3.42 21.03
N LEU A 32 18.27 4.66 21.55
CA LEU A 32 19.42 5.42 22.03
C LEU A 32 20.18 4.67 23.14
N SER A 33 19.47 3.99 24.04
CA SER A 33 20.07 3.19 25.11
C SER A 33 20.86 1.96 24.62
N GLN A 34 20.68 1.56 23.37
CA GLN A 34 21.42 0.45 22.73
C GLN A 34 22.68 0.93 21.99
N THR A 35 22.90 2.24 21.87
CA THR A 35 24.04 2.78 21.10
C THR A 35 25.36 2.75 21.85
N CYS A 36 25.35 3.05 23.16
CA CYS A 36 26.54 2.96 24.02
C CYS A 36 26.18 2.84 25.51
N SER A 37 27.17 2.42 26.31
CA SER A 37 27.00 2.26 27.77
C SER A 37 26.66 3.57 28.49
N ALA A 38 27.15 4.72 28.03
CA ALA A 38 26.82 6.01 28.63
C ALA A 38 25.32 6.34 28.49
N PHE A 39 24.78 6.26 27.27
CA PHE A 39 23.34 6.43 27.03
C PHE A 39 22.51 5.38 27.75
N HIS A 40 22.98 4.12 27.77
CA HIS A 40 22.33 3.07 28.51
C HIS A 40 22.17 3.43 30.00
N ASN A 41 23.27 3.79 30.66
CA ASN A 41 23.27 4.10 32.08
C ASN A 41 22.39 5.31 32.40
N ILE A 42 22.49 6.37 31.61
CA ILE A 42 21.69 7.60 31.77
C ILE A 42 20.20 7.31 31.66
N ILE A 43 19.79 6.55 30.64
CA ILE A 43 18.38 6.24 30.39
C ILE A 43 17.83 5.30 31.46
N GLN A 44 18.63 4.36 31.96
CA GLN A 44 18.22 3.42 32.99
C GLN A 44 18.26 4.00 34.42
N SER A 45 19.06 5.05 34.67
CA SER A 45 19.20 5.64 36.01
C SER A 45 18.03 6.52 36.43
N SER A 46 17.29 7.12 35.49
CA SER A 46 16.14 7.98 35.81
C SER A 46 14.80 7.25 35.60
N GLN A 47 13.92 7.35 36.59
CA GLN A 47 12.55 6.80 36.50
C GLN A 47 11.74 7.45 35.36
N ARG A 48 12.05 8.71 35.00
CA ARG A 48 11.35 9.43 33.93
C ARG A 48 11.75 8.93 32.54
N THR A 49 13.01 8.51 32.38
CA THR A 49 13.57 8.06 31.11
C THR A 49 13.49 6.55 30.91
N LYS A 50 13.36 5.77 31.98
CA LYS A 50 13.33 4.31 31.93
C LYS A 50 12.16 3.79 31.09
N CYS A 51 12.48 2.99 30.08
CA CYS A 51 11.50 2.31 29.22
C CYS A 51 11.85 0.82 29.08
N PRO A 52 11.31 -0.06 29.93
CA PRO A 52 11.52 -1.49 29.78
C PRO A 52 10.76 -2.01 28.56
N ILE A 53 11.39 -2.80 27.70
CA ILE A 53 10.71 -3.44 26.55
C ILE A 53 9.45 -4.21 26.99
N LYS A 54 9.49 -4.81 28.19
CA LYS A 54 8.38 -5.60 28.75
C LYS A 54 7.10 -4.79 28.99
N THR A 55 7.16 -3.46 28.98
CA THR A 55 5.98 -2.60 29.19
C THR A 55 5.38 -2.11 27.87
N PHE A 56 5.96 -2.46 26.72
CA PHE A 56 5.42 -2.06 25.42
C PHE A 56 4.17 -2.88 25.10
N ASP A 57 3.11 -2.19 24.70
CA ASP A 57 2.01 -2.82 23.99
C ASP A 57 2.48 -3.32 22.61
N PRO A 58 1.70 -4.19 21.95
CA PRO A 58 2.09 -4.77 20.66
C PRO A 58 2.45 -3.74 19.57
N SER A 59 1.74 -2.62 19.49
CA SER A 59 2.00 -1.58 18.47
C SER A 59 3.34 -0.91 18.74
N THR A 60 3.56 -0.47 19.98
CA THR A 60 4.83 0.18 20.37
C THR A 60 6.03 -0.76 20.19
N PHE A 61 5.85 -2.06 20.43
CA PHE A 61 6.90 -3.05 20.18
C PHE A 61 7.22 -3.22 18.70
N LEU A 62 6.22 -3.20 17.81
CA LEU A 62 6.43 -3.24 16.36
C LEU A 62 7.11 -1.96 15.84
N ASP A 63 6.77 -0.79 16.38
CA ASP A 63 7.43 0.48 16.05
C ASP A 63 8.91 0.46 16.46
N TYR A 64 9.21 -0.12 17.62
CA TYR A 64 10.58 -0.38 18.04
C TYR A 64 11.31 -1.31 17.06
N LEU A 65 10.71 -2.44 16.70
CA LEU A 65 11.31 -3.36 15.72
C LEU A 65 11.50 -2.69 14.35
N ALA A 66 10.57 -1.84 13.91
CA ALA A 66 10.68 -1.10 12.66
C ALA A 66 11.84 -0.11 12.70
N THR A 67 12.03 0.55 13.85
CA THR A 67 13.16 1.46 14.06
C THR A 67 14.49 0.72 14.01
N ILE A 68 14.59 -0.46 14.61
CA ILE A 68 15.80 -1.31 14.52
C ILE A 68 15.99 -1.85 13.09
N ALA A 69 14.91 -2.30 12.44
CA ALA A 69 14.96 -2.86 11.10
C ALA A 69 15.42 -1.82 10.08
N ARG A 70 15.12 -0.54 10.28
CA ARG A 70 15.46 0.57 9.38
C ARG A 70 16.91 0.49 8.90
N ASP A 71 17.86 0.25 9.78
CA ASP A 71 19.29 0.24 9.41
C ASP A 71 19.82 -1.15 9.03
N LEU A 72 18.94 -2.15 8.98
CA LEU A 72 19.24 -3.53 8.59
C LEU A 72 18.63 -3.80 7.20
N PRO A 73 19.40 -3.68 6.10
CA PRO A 73 18.88 -3.77 4.73
C PRO A 73 18.14 -5.08 4.47
N ASP A 74 18.71 -6.20 4.92
CA ASP A 74 18.18 -7.55 4.65
C ASP A 74 17.30 -8.06 5.79
N ARG A 75 16.66 -7.16 6.53
CA ARG A 75 15.72 -7.52 7.60
C ARG A 75 14.39 -6.82 7.41
N TRP A 76 13.30 -7.45 7.81
CA TRP A 76 11.97 -6.84 7.81
C TRP A 76 11.19 -7.25 9.07
N VAL A 77 10.24 -6.40 9.48
CA VAL A 77 9.40 -6.63 10.66
C VAL A 77 8.15 -7.40 10.27
N CYS A 78 7.93 -8.54 10.93
CA CYS A 78 6.70 -9.31 10.79
C CYS A 78 5.68 -8.92 11.84
N ASP A 79 4.47 -8.58 11.41
CA ASP A 79 3.33 -8.23 12.25
C ASP A 79 2.64 -9.45 12.89
N LYS A 80 2.89 -10.66 12.37
CA LYS A 80 2.31 -11.90 12.89
C LYS A 80 3.09 -12.47 14.07
N CYS A 81 4.41 -12.51 14.00
CA CYS A 81 5.25 -13.05 15.06
C CYS A 81 5.96 -11.96 15.89
N MET A 82 5.87 -10.70 15.47
CA MET A 82 6.54 -9.56 16.09
C MET A 82 8.06 -9.78 16.20
N ALA A 83 8.68 -10.15 15.08
CA ALA A 83 10.11 -10.41 15.01
C ALA A 83 10.72 -9.90 13.70
N LEU A 84 12.04 -9.81 13.68
CA LEU A 84 12.83 -9.48 12.50
C LEU A 84 13.15 -10.75 11.71
N HIS A 85 12.75 -10.77 10.44
CA HIS A 85 13.05 -11.84 9.50
C HIS A 85 14.13 -11.41 8.52
N ALA A 86 14.91 -12.36 8.02
CA ALA A 86 15.78 -12.11 6.88
C ALA A 86 14.94 -11.84 5.62
N ALA A 87 15.41 -10.95 4.77
CA ALA A 87 14.90 -10.78 3.43
C ALA A 87 15.28 -12.01 2.60
N ASP A 88 14.32 -12.56 1.88
CA ASP A 88 14.57 -13.53 0.82
C ASP A 88 14.43 -12.79 -0.51
N LEU A 89 15.49 -12.81 -1.32
CA LEU A 89 15.52 -12.07 -2.59
C LEU A 89 14.63 -12.69 -3.67
N GLN A 90 14.12 -13.92 -3.45
CA GLN A 90 13.13 -14.55 -4.31
C GLN A 90 11.70 -14.17 -3.95
N ASP A 91 11.48 -13.59 -2.76
CA ASP A 91 10.18 -13.15 -2.30
C ASP A 91 9.80 -11.82 -2.96
N THR A 92 8.87 -11.89 -3.89
CA THR A 92 8.41 -10.74 -4.70
C THR A 92 6.88 -10.73 -4.76
N PRO A 93 6.25 -9.60 -5.12
CA PRO A 93 4.80 -9.59 -5.32
C PRO A 93 4.31 -10.56 -6.42
N GLN A 94 5.16 -10.85 -7.43
CA GLN A 94 4.87 -11.84 -8.49
C GLN A 94 5.03 -13.29 -8.02
N SER A 95 5.97 -13.56 -7.11
CA SER A 95 6.24 -14.88 -6.56
C SER A 95 6.32 -14.82 -5.03
N PRO A 96 5.19 -14.54 -4.34
CA PRO A 96 5.21 -14.34 -2.90
C PRO A 96 5.44 -15.66 -2.17
N LEU A 97 6.42 -15.68 -1.27
CA LEU A 97 6.65 -16.83 -0.42
C LEU A 97 5.46 -17.05 0.52
N THR A 98 4.95 -18.28 0.50
CA THR A 98 3.80 -18.71 1.33
C THR A 98 4.19 -18.86 2.80
N LYS A 99 5.48 -19.08 3.11
CA LYS A 99 6.00 -19.29 4.47
C LYS A 99 7.24 -18.43 4.75
N SER A 100 7.10 -17.12 4.68
CA SER A 100 8.16 -16.19 5.10
C SER A 100 8.25 -16.03 6.63
N CYS A 101 7.20 -16.42 7.36
CA CYS A 101 7.18 -16.44 8.82
C CYS A 101 6.81 -17.84 9.35
N PRO A 102 7.57 -18.42 10.31
CA PRO A 102 7.32 -19.75 10.85
C PRO A 102 6.06 -19.83 11.72
N ARG A 103 5.56 -18.69 12.21
CA ARG A 103 4.32 -18.60 13.01
C ARG A 103 3.10 -18.15 12.20
N ALA A 104 3.27 -17.86 10.90
CA ALA A 104 2.12 -17.58 10.06
C ALA A 104 1.29 -18.86 9.95
N SER A 105 0.08 -18.85 10.51
CA SER A 105 -0.94 -19.84 10.22
C SER A 105 -1.11 -19.94 8.70
N ILE A 106 -1.41 -21.15 8.21
CA ILE A 106 -1.87 -21.36 6.84
C ILE A 106 -3.27 -20.75 6.75
N HIS A 107 -3.38 -19.42 6.79
CA HIS A 107 -4.61 -18.78 6.40
C HIS A 107 -4.80 -19.12 4.93
N ARG A 108 -5.88 -19.86 4.66
CA ARG A 108 -6.38 -20.00 3.30
C ARG A 108 -6.46 -18.60 2.72
N ALA A 109 -5.91 -18.45 1.53
CA ALA A 109 -5.82 -17.22 0.76
C ALA A 109 -7.20 -16.72 0.29
N ASN A 110 -8.24 -16.85 1.10
CA ASN A 110 -9.60 -16.47 0.77
C ASN A 110 -9.66 -14.95 0.78
N GLY A 111 -9.71 -14.36 -0.42
CA GLY A 111 -9.70 -12.90 -0.64
C GLY A 111 -8.33 -12.30 -1.01
N LYS A 112 -7.35 -13.08 -1.46
CA LYS A 112 -6.13 -12.50 -2.07
C LYS A 112 -6.50 -11.74 -3.34
N ARG A 113 -6.49 -10.40 -3.26
CA ARG A 113 -6.17 -9.57 -4.42
C ARG A 113 -4.88 -10.15 -4.99
N LEU A 114 -4.99 -10.76 -6.16
CA LEU A 114 -3.84 -11.26 -6.90
C LEU A 114 -2.85 -10.10 -7.05
N CYS A 115 -1.56 -10.37 -7.10
CA CYS A 115 -0.57 -9.30 -7.31
C CYS A 115 -0.50 -8.21 -6.21
N TRP A 116 -1.18 -8.33 -5.07
CA TRP A 116 -1.07 -7.34 -3.98
C TRP A 116 0.23 -7.54 -3.18
N PRO A 117 1.06 -6.49 -2.98
CA PRO A 117 2.29 -6.62 -2.22
C PRO A 117 1.99 -6.89 -0.74
N HIS A 118 2.79 -7.75 -0.10
CA HIS A 118 2.79 -7.88 1.35
C HIS A 118 3.53 -6.71 2.00
N HIS A 119 3.25 -6.39 3.27
CA HIS A 119 3.93 -5.30 3.98
C HIS A 119 5.46 -5.41 3.95
N ARG A 120 5.99 -6.64 3.97
CA ARG A 120 7.43 -6.91 3.87
C ARG A 120 8.03 -6.44 2.52
N HIS A 121 7.27 -6.55 1.43
CA HIS A 121 7.70 -6.04 0.11
C HIS A 121 7.77 -4.51 0.15
N VAL A 122 6.78 -3.85 0.76
CA VAL A 122 6.75 -2.40 0.95
C VAL A 122 7.94 -1.93 1.80
N GLN A 123 8.17 -2.57 2.95
CA GLN A 123 9.32 -2.28 3.82
C GLN A 123 10.66 -2.38 3.08
N LEU A 124 10.89 -3.49 2.36
CA LEU A 124 12.16 -3.72 1.66
C LEU A 124 12.35 -2.72 0.51
N ALA A 125 11.31 -2.45 -0.28
CA ALA A 125 11.39 -1.51 -1.39
C ALA A 125 11.75 -0.09 -0.92
N LEU A 126 11.05 0.40 0.11
CA LEU A 126 11.30 1.71 0.71
C LEU A 126 12.71 1.80 1.31
N LYS A 127 13.12 0.76 2.01
CA LYS A 127 14.44 0.69 2.65
C LYS A 127 15.57 0.66 1.62
N TYR A 128 15.48 -0.17 0.60
CA TYR A 128 16.50 -0.25 -0.46
C TYR A 128 16.63 1.08 -1.21
N THR A 129 15.50 1.76 -1.44
CA THR A 129 15.48 3.09 -2.06
C THR A 129 16.17 4.11 -1.16
N ARG A 130 15.79 4.20 0.13
CA ARG A 130 16.41 5.15 1.08
C ARG A 130 17.90 4.91 1.27
N LEU A 131 18.32 3.64 1.38
CA LEU A 131 19.72 3.28 1.61
C LEU A 131 20.58 3.45 0.35
N GLY A 132 19.98 3.70 -0.82
CA GLY A 132 20.73 3.83 -2.08
C GLY A 132 21.54 2.58 -2.38
N VAL A 133 20.93 1.40 -2.27
CA VAL A 133 21.64 0.11 -2.40
C VAL A 133 22.37 0.02 -3.74
N ARG A 134 23.69 -0.15 -3.68
CA ARG A 134 24.55 -0.31 -4.89
C ARG A 134 24.75 -1.76 -5.28
N ASP A 135 24.58 -2.66 -4.30
CA ASP A 135 24.72 -4.10 -4.49
C ASP A 135 23.81 -4.60 -5.62
N ARG A 136 24.37 -5.46 -6.48
CA ARG A 136 23.69 -5.91 -7.70
C ARG A 136 22.48 -6.78 -7.38
N GLU A 137 22.54 -7.61 -6.35
CA GLU A 137 21.44 -8.51 -5.98
C GLU A 137 20.28 -7.71 -5.38
N ARG A 138 20.56 -6.80 -4.46
CA ARG A 138 19.54 -5.92 -3.87
C ARG A 138 18.91 -4.99 -4.90
N ARG A 139 19.68 -4.46 -5.86
CA ARG A 139 19.11 -3.63 -6.95
C ARG A 139 18.16 -4.43 -7.83
N ARG A 140 18.51 -5.67 -8.19
CA ARG A 140 17.60 -6.56 -8.93
C ARG A 140 16.35 -6.86 -8.11
N HIS A 141 16.51 -7.16 -6.81
CA HIS A 141 15.36 -7.41 -5.95
C HIS A 141 14.45 -6.19 -5.84
N LEU A 142 15.01 -4.99 -5.64
CA LEU A 142 14.23 -3.73 -5.66
C LEU A 142 13.45 -3.57 -6.97
N ALA A 143 14.10 -3.79 -8.12
CA ALA A 143 13.43 -3.74 -9.41
C ALA A 143 12.26 -4.74 -9.44
N SER A 144 12.46 -5.99 -9.03
CA SER A 144 11.40 -7.01 -8.96
C SER A 144 10.30 -6.71 -7.93
N LEU A 145 10.58 -5.94 -6.87
CA LEU A 145 9.56 -5.48 -5.91
C LEU A 145 8.65 -4.40 -6.50
N LEU A 146 9.13 -3.63 -7.49
CA LEU A 146 8.41 -2.52 -8.13
C LEU A 146 7.87 -2.89 -9.53
N ASP A 147 8.35 -4.00 -10.10
CA ASP A 147 7.97 -4.45 -11.44
C ASP A 147 6.46 -4.70 -11.54
N PRO A 148 5.83 -4.41 -12.69
CA PRO A 148 4.43 -4.71 -12.88
C PRO A 148 4.16 -6.21 -12.73
N VAL A 149 3.17 -6.54 -11.92
CA VAL A 149 2.74 -7.92 -11.69
C VAL A 149 1.42 -8.15 -12.37
N PHE A 150 1.33 -9.23 -13.15
CA PHE A 150 0.13 -9.58 -13.91
C PHE A 150 -0.43 -10.90 -13.41
N ALA A 151 -1.75 -10.96 -13.28
CA ALA A 151 -2.47 -12.21 -13.07
C ALA A 151 -3.80 -12.18 -13.79
N ASN A 152 -4.22 -13.37 -14.22
CA ASN A 152 -5.61 -13.60 -14.56
C ASN A 152 -6.33 -13.88 -13.25
N HIS A 153 -7.40 -13.14 -12.96
CA HIS A 153 -8.26 -13.49 -11.84
C HIS A 153 -8.97 -14.79 -12.20
N PRO A 154 -8.65 -15.93 -11.57
CA PRO A 154 -9.49 -17.09 -11.74
C PRO A 154 -10.85 -16.75 -11.10
N PRO A 155 -11.94 -17.34 -11.60
CA PRO A 155 -13.18 -17.42 -10.83
C PRO A 155 -12.82 -17.98 -9.45
N ASP A 156 -12.94 -17.19 -8.37
CA ASP A 156 -12.96 -17.82 -7.05
C ASP A 156 -14.31 -18.55 -6.95
N THR A 157 -14.33 -19.71 -6.31
CA THR A 157 -15.59 -20.38 -5.97
C THR A 157 -16.54 -19.50 -5.15
N GLU A 158 -16.02 -18.49 -4.45
CA GLU A 158 -16.81 -17.43 -3.80
C GLU A 158 -17.02 -16.19 -4.70
N ASP A 159 -16.05 -15.89 -5.58
CA ASP A 159 -16.13 -14.85 -6.60
C ASP A 159 -16.80 -15.43 -7.85
N SER A 160 -18.12 -15.47 -7.81
CA SER A 160 -19.04 -15.80 -8.92
C SER A 160 -18.84 -14.98 -10.22
N TRP A 161 -17.66 -15.09 -10.84
CA TRP A 161 -17.19 -14.41 -12.04
C TRP A 161 -16.68 -15.42 -13.06
N VAL A 162 -17.25 -15.46 -14.26
CA VAL A 162 -16.74 -16.20 -15.43
C VAL A 162 -16.14 -15.20 -16.43
N ALA A 163 -16.06 -13.93 -16.05
CA ALA A 163 -15.39 -12.92 -16.84
C ALA A 163 -13.88 -13.13 -16.84
N HIS A 164 -13.27 -13.02 -18.02
CA HIS A 164 -11.82 -12.95 -18.14
C HIS A 164 -11.37 -11.60 -17.57
N VAL A 165 -11.06 -11.59 -16.28
CA VAL A 165 -10.50 -10.42 -15.62
C VAL A 165 -8.99 -10.54 -15.63
N THR A 166 -8.34 -9.63 -16.33
CA THR A 166 -6.90 -9.44 -16.20
C THR A 166 -6.65 -8.38 -15.14
N CYS A 167 -5.76 -8.66 -14.20
CA CYS A 167 -5.38 -7.69 -13.19
C CYS A 167 -3.88 -7.42 -13.25
N SER A 168 -3.51 -6.16 -13.05
CA SER A 168 -2.13 -5.75 -12.95
C SER A 168 -1.91 -4.87 -11.73
N SER A 169 -0.74 -4.99 -11.11
CA SER A 169 -0.33 -4.10 -10.04
C SER A 169 1.05 -3.54 -10.35
N ARG A 170 1.30 -2.27 -10.02
CA ARG A 170 2.58 -1.61 -10.24
C ARG A 170 2.95 -0.71 -9.07
N GLY A 171 4.01 -1.09 -8.37
CA GLY A 171 4.57 -0.33 -7.27
C GLY A 171 5.41 0.85 -7.77
N LYS A 172 5.44 1.93 -7.01
CA LYS A 172 6.27 3.10 -7.25
C LYS A 172 6.64 3.76 -5.94
N ILE A 173 7.83 4.34 -5.84
CA ILE A 173 8.22 5.13 -4.66
C ILE A 173 8.32 6.59 -5.07
N VAL A 174 7.59 7.44 -4.38
CA VAL A 174 7.58 8.90 -4.59
C VAL A 174 7.68 9.57 -3.23
N ASN A 175 8.67 10.45 -3.04
CA ASN A 175 8.89 11.19 -1.80
C ASN A 175 8.95 10.30 -0.54
N GLY A 176 9.60 9.13 -0.66
CA GLY A 176 9.74 8.17 0.44
C GLY A 176 8.44 7.43 0.81
N ARG A 177 7.42 7.48 -0.04
CA ARG A 177 6.14 6.78 0.13
C ARG A 177 5.97 5.71 -0.94
N PHE A 178 5.41 4.57 -0.58
CA PHE A 178 5.13 3.49 -1.52
C PHE A 178 3.72 3.66 -2.07
N LEU A 179 3.62 3.91 -3.36
CA LEU A 179 2.37 4.02 -4.08
C LEU A 179 2.13 2.77 -4.92
N LEU A 180 0.88 2.33 -5.00
CA LEU A 180 0.49 1.18 -5.78
C LEU A 180 -0.62 1.59 -6.74
N LYS A 181 -0.43 1.36 -8.04
CA LYS A 181 -1.54 1.33 -8.99
C LYS A 181 -1.98 -0.12 -9.14
N TYR A 182 -3.27 -0.36 -9.01
CA TYR A 182 -3.90 -1.65 -9.27
C TYR A 182 -4.96 -1.47 -10.34
N THR A 183 -4.91 -2.28 -11.38
CA THR A 183 -5.82 -2.20 -12.53
C THR A 183 -6.53 -3.53 -12.72
N TRP A 184 -7.83 -3.47 -12.93
CA TRP A 184 -8.65 -4.59 -13.39
C TRP A 184 -9.15 -4.26 -14.78
N HIS A 185 -8.95 -5.17 -15.72
CA HIS A 185 -9.49 -5.08 -17.06
C HIS A 185 -10.46 -6.23 -17.29
N TYR A 186 -11.67 -5.84 -17.64
CA TYR A 186 -12.83 -6.68 -17.84
C TYR A 186 -13.16 -6.72 -19.33
N ASP A 187 -12.82 -7.84 -19.98
CA ASP A 187 -13.00 -8.02 -21.42
C ASP A 187 -14.50 -8.09 -21.79
N ALA A 188 -14.95 -7.25 -22.73
CA ALA A 188 -16.33 -7.21 -23.24
C ALA A 188 -16.78 -8.50 -23.94
N ALA A 189 -15.84 -9.29 -24.47
CA ALA A 189 -16.09 -10.62 -25.01
C ALA A 189 -16.48 -11.63 -23.92
N SER A 190 -16.25 -11.30 -22.65
CA SER A 190 -16.74 -12.09 -21.52
C SER A 190 -18.26 -12.15 -21.49
N GLN A 191 -18.80 -13.29 -21.09
CA GLN A 191 -20.23 -13.39 -20.80
C GLN A 191 -20.48 -12.86 -19.38
N PRO A 192 -21.34 -11.83 -19.22
CA PRO A 192 -21.80 -11.45 -17.89
C PRO A 192 -22.56 -12.65 -17.31
N ILE A 193 -22.30 -13.02 -16.06
CA ILE A 193 -23.06 -14.09 -15.43
C ILE A 193 -24.40 -13.52 -14.99
N ASP A 194 -25.48 -14.25 -15.29
CA ASP A 194 -26.84 -14.05 -14.76
C ASP A 194 -26.90 -13.89 -13.22
N TYR A 195 -25.86 -14.33 -12.51
CA TYR A 195 -25.71 -14.26 -11.06
C TYR A 195 -25.48 -12.83 -10.55
N LEU A 196 -24.96 -11.90 -11.37
CA LEU A 196 -24.77 -10.50 -10.98
C LEU A 196 -26.09 -9.74 -10.80
N TYR A 197 -27.17 -10.20 -11.43
CA TYR A 197 -28.52 -9.65 -11.25
C TYR A 197 -29.29 -10.27 -10.09
N SER A 198 -29.00 -11.54 -9.78
CA SER A 198 -29.83 -12.36 -8.89
C SER A 198 -29.26 -12.54 -7.49
N ALA A 199 -27.96 -12.31 -7.28
CA ALA A 199 -27.32 -12.43 -5.97
C ALA A 199 -26.90 -11.06 -5.41
N PRO A 200 -27.31 -10.70 -4.18
CA PRO A 200 -26.88 -9.48 -3.49
C PRO A 200 -25.39 -9.48 -3.08
N CYS A 201 -24.58 -10.41 -3.59
CA CYS A 201 -23.29 -10.78 -3.02
C CYS A 201 -22.07 -10.45 -3.89
N GLY A 202 -22.25 -10.12 -5.18
CA GLY A 202 -21.13 -9.70 -6.03
C GLY A 202 -20.67 -8.29 -5.65
N ARG A 203 -19.41 -8.12 -5.24
CA ARG A 203 -18.81 -6.80 -5.03
C ARG A 203 -17.33 -6.82 -5.38
N LEU A 204 -16.88 -5.82 -6.14
CA LEU A 204 -15.46 -5.59 -6.38
C LEU A 204 -14.97 -4.59 -5.34
N VAL A 205 -14.27 -5.10 -4.33
CA VAL A 205 -13.73 -4.26 -3.25
C VAL A 205 -12.63 -3.37 -3.83
N ILE A 206 -12.77 -2.05 -3.73
CA ILE A 206 -11.77 -1.04 -4.13
C ILE A 206 -10.89 -0.68 -2.94
N CYS A 207 -11.46 -0.55 -1.75
CA CYS A 207 -10.73 -0.48 -0.48
C CYS A 207 -11.63 -1.03 0.63
N SER A 208 -11.17 -1.06 1.89
CA SER A 208 -12.00 -1.51 3.02
C SER A 208 -13.25 -0.64 3.25
N HIS A 209 -13.34 0.52 2.60
CA HIS A 209 -14.44 1.48 2.73
C HIS A 209 -15.31 1.61 1.48
N LYS A 210 -14.81 1.22 0.29
CA LYS A 210 -15.50 1.39 -0.99
C LYS A 210 -15.46 0.11 -1.81
N TYR A 211 -16.57 -0.20 -2.47
CA TYR A 211 -16.69 -1.32 -3.37
C TYR A 211 -17.62 -0.97 -4.52
N LEU A 212 -17.40 -1.60 -5.67
CA LEU A 212 -18.29 -1.52 -6.82
C LEU A 212 -19.31 -2.69 -6.73
N PRO A 213 -20.62 -2.42 -6.66
CA PRO A 213 -21.63 -3.47 -6.60
C PRO A 213 -21.70 -4.30 -7.89
N GLY A 214 -22.00 -5.59 -7.76
CA GLY A 214 -22.11 -6.56 -8.85
C GLY A 214 -23.14 -6.17 -9.91
N PHE A 215 -24.32 -5.73 -9.49
CA PHE A 215 -25.38 -5.31 -10.41
C PHE A 215 -24.96 -4.14 -11.30
N LEU A 216 -24.14 -3.22 -10.78
CA LEU A 216 -23.68 -2.07 -11.54
C LEU A 216 -22.57 -2.47 -12.52
N MET A 217 -21.67 -3.36 -12.12
CA MET A 217 -20.71 -3.94 -13.05
C MET A 217 -21.43 -4.66 -14.19
N ALA A 218 -22.52 -5.40 -13.90
CA ALA A 218 -23.35 -6.00 -14.94
C ALA A 218 -23.97 -4.93 -15.84
N ASP A 219 -24.55 -3.87 -15.29
CA ASP A 219 -25.12 -2.77 -16.08
C ASP A 219 -24.08 -2.17 -17.04
N ILE A 220 -22.88 -1.85 -16.54
CA ILE A 220 -21.74 -1.40 -17.37
C ILE A 220 -21.45 -2.43 -18.47
N PHE A 221 -21.31 -3.71 -18.15
CA PHE A 221 -21.03 -4.76 -19.13
C PHE A 221 -22.10 -4.90 -20.22
N TYR A 222 -23.39 -4.89 -19.85
CA TYR A 222 -24.47 -5.06 -20.82
C TYR A 222 -24.58 -3.87 -21.76
N ARG A 223 -24.33 -2.67 -21.25
CA ARG A 223 -24.47 -1.45 -22.02
C ARG A 223 -23.19 -1.05 -22.78
N VAL A 224 -22.04 -1.70 -22.50
CA VAL A 224 -20.84 -1.69 -23.38
C VAL A 224 -21.05 -2.52 -24.65
N LYS A 225 -21.94 -3.52 -24.64
CA LYS A 225 -22.23 -4.34 -25.83
C LYS A 225 -22.93 -3.59 -26.99
N PRO A 226 -23.87 -2.66 -26.77
CA PRO A 226 -24.33 -1.75 -27.81
C PRO A 226 -23.33 -0.58 -27.98
N PRO A 227 -22.72 -0.38 -29.17
CA PRO A 227 -21.67 0.60 -29.34
C PRO A 227 -22.26 2.01 -29.49
N GLY A 228 -21.92 2.91 -28.56
CA GLY A 228 -22.16 4.34 -28.73
C GLY A 228 -21.57 5.15 -27.57
N GLU A 229 -20.73 6.14 -27.88
CA GLU A 229 -20.17 7.08 -26.89
C GLU A 229 -21.28 7.80 -26.10
N GLU A 230 -22.41 8.09 -26.75
CA GLU A 230 -23.60 8.71 -26.13
C GLU A 230 -24.31 7.78 -25.13
N GLU A 231 -24.34 6.47 -25.40
CA GLU A 231 -24.86 5.48 -24.47
C GLU A 231 -23.89 5.35 -23.29
N ALA A 232 -22.57 5.29 -23.52
CA ALA A 232 -21.52 5.30 -22.49
C ALA A 232 -21.70 6.44 -21.48
N GLU A 233 -21.84 7.69 -21.96
CA GLU A 233 -22.09 8.85 -21.10
C GLU A 233 -23.40 8.73 -20.31
N LYS A 234 -24.48 8.26 -20.94
CA LYS A 234 -25.78 8.10 -20.29
C LYS A 234 -25.74 7.05 -19.17
N ILE A 235 -25.11 5.90 -19.41
CA ILE A 235 -24.95 4.81 -18.43
C ILE A 235 -24.18 5.30 -17.21
N LEU A 236 -23.13 6.08 -17.45
CA LEU A 236 -22.34 6.67 -16.39
C LEU A 236 -23.19 7.67 -15.58
N SER A 237 -23.90 8.58 -16.25
CA SER A 237 -24.75 9.56 -15.55
C SER A 237 -25.93 8.93 -14.77
N GLU A 238 -26.52 7.82 -15.25
CA GLU A 238 -27.68 7.16 -14.65
C GLU A 238 -27.28 6.08 -13.61
N GLY A 239 -26.30 5.23 -13.93
CA GLY A 239 -25.80 4.17 -13.05
C GLY A 239 -25.06 4.73 -11.83
N LEU A 240 -24.38 5.88 -11.95
CA LEU A 240 -23.69 6.49 -10.81
C LEU A 240 -24.60 7.22 -9.82
N ARG A 241 -25.81 7.64 -10.21
CA ARG A 241 -26.78 8.13 -9.22
C ARG A 241 -27.11 7.08 -8.15
N VAL A 242 -26.88 5.81 -8.45
CA VAL A 242 -27.07 4.67 -7.54
C VAL A 242 -25.81 4.37 -6.70
N LEU A 243 -24.61 4.79 -7.15
CA LEU A 243 -23.35 4.60 -6.40
C LEU A 243 -23.18 5.56 -5.23
N LEU A 244 -23.89 6.69 -5.23
CA LEU A 244 -23.54 7.85 -4.44
C LEU A 244 -24.61 8.10 -3.37
N GLU A 245 -24.23 7.97 -2.10
CA GLU A 245 -24.89 8.75 -1.04
C GLU A 245 -24.80 10.24 -1.45
N PRO A 246 -25.89 11.02 -1.39
CA PRO A 246 -25.97 12.37 -1.96
C PRO A 246 -24.89 13.37 -1.48
N SER A 247 -24.16 13.08 -0.40
CA SER A 247 -23.19 13.99 0.21
C SER A 247 -21.78 13.98 -0.39
N ASP A 248 -21.39 12.94 -1.15
CA ASP A 248 -19.97 12.66 -1.45
C ASP A 248 -19.57 12.94 -2.91
N VAL A 249 -20.43 13.63 -3.68
CA VAL A 249 -20.22 13.82 -5.12
C VAL A 249 -19.28 14.99 -5.42
N ARG A 250 -18.09 14.67 -5.96
CA ARG A 250 -17.35 15.56 -6.86
C ARG A 250 -17.10 14.80 -8.16
N GLU A 251 -18.02 14.96 -9.09
CA GLU A 251 -17.94 14.39 -10.44
C GLU A 251 -16.97 15.22 -11.29
N ALA A 252 -15.99 14.57 -11.90
CA ALA A 252 -15.18 15.14 -12.97
C ALA A 252 -15.05 14.07 -14.05
N ALA A 253 -16.07 13.94 -14.90
CA ALA A 253 -15.93 13.19 -16.15
C ALA A 253 -14.85 13.89 -17.00
N ARG A 254 -13.85 13.14 -17.45
CA ARG A 254 -12.80 13.64 -18.34
C ARG A 254 -12.62 12.65 -19.48
N GLU A 255 -12.38 13.16 -20.68
CA GLU A 255 -11.82 12.34 -21.76
C GLU A 255 -10.42 11.90 -21.33
N SER A 256 -10.17 10.59 -21.37
CA SER A 256 -8.88 10.00 -21.02
C SER A 256 -8.44 9.04 -22.13
N LEU A 257 -7.13 8.87 -22.24
CA LEU A 257 -6.50 7.91 -23.15
C LEU A 257 -6.00 6.73 -22.31
N VAL A 258 -6.69 5.60 -22.41
CA VAL A 258 -6.16 4.30 -21.98
C VAL A 258 -5.84 3.53 -23.26
N ASP A 259 -4.58 3.17 -23.47
CA ASP A 259 -4.10 2.42 -24.64
C ASP A 259 -4.59 2.99 -26.00
N ASP A 260 -4.39 4.30 -26.22
CA ASP A 260 -4.76 5.05 -27.45
C ASP A 260 -6.26 5.07 -27.81
N GLN A 261 -7.16 4.64 -26.92
CA GLN A 261 -8.61 4.78 -27.10
C GLN A 261 -9.15 6.00 -26.33
N ARG A 262 -10.04 6.79 -26.97
CA ARG A 262 -10.86 7.79 -26.26
C ARG A 262 -11.82 7.03 -25.35
N VAL A 263 -11.67 7.23 -24.06
CA VAL A 263 -12.47 6.58 -23.04
C VAL A 263 -13.08 7.66 -22.15
N VAL A 264 -14.37 7.51 -21.83
CA VAL A 264 -14.98 8.28 -20.76
C VAL A 264 -14.41 7.76 -19.45
N GLU A 265 -13.68 8.62 -18.74
CA GLU A 265 -13.10 8.31 -17.45
C GLU A 265 -13.87 9.00 -16.34
N LEU A 266 -14.26 8.22 -15.35
CA LEU A 266 -14.81 8.70 -14.10
C LEU A 266 -13.82 8.49 -12.99
N THR A 267 -13.58 9.54 -12.22
CA THR A 267 -12.66 9.49 -11.08
C THR A 267 -13.43 9.60 -9.78
N GLU A 268 -13.01 8.83 -8.78
CA GLU A 268 -13.54 8.86 -7.44
C GLU A 268 -12.40 8.78 -6.42
N SER A 269 -12.64 9.25 -5.20
CA SER A 269 -11.70 9.16 -4.09
C SER A 269 -12.40 8.62 -2.85
N CYS A 270 -11.70 7.86 -2.02
CA CYS A 270 -12.22 7.42 -0.73
C CYS A 270 -12.08 8.54 0.31
N SER A 271 -13.14 8.85 1.05
CA SER A 271 -13.11 9.83 2.15
C SER A 271 -12.41 9.31 3.41
N SER A 272 -12.23 7.99 3.53
CA SER A 272 -11.72 7.33 4.74
C SER A 272 -10.30 6.76 4.61
N CYS A 273 -9.72 6.69 3.41
CA CYS A 273 -8.35 6.22 3.21
C CYS A 273 -7.72 6.87 1.98
N LEU A 274 -6.40 6.75 1.86
CA LEU A 274 -5.62 7.31 0.76
C LEU A 274 -5.77 6.45 -0.50
N THR A 275 -6.97 6.49 -1.09
CA THR A 275 -7.30 5.77 -2.31
C THR A 275 -8.02 6.68 -3.29
N ASP A 276 -7.46 6.78 -4.48
CA ASP A 276 -8.16 7.26 -5.67
C ASP A 276 -8.52 6.08 -6.56
N SER A 277 -9.59 6.19 -7.31
CA SER A 277 -9.99 5.19 -8.30
C SER A 277 -10.53 5.85 -9.54
N SER A 278 -10.49 5.14 -10.65
CA SER A 278 -11.19 5.53 -11.86
C SER A 278 -11.77 4.34 -12.59
N VAL A 279 -12.90 4.58 -13.24
CA VAL A 279 -13.54 3.64 -14.15
C VAL A 279 -13.47 4.23 -15.55
N CYS A 280 -12.90 3.45 -16.45
CA CYS A 280 -12.73 3.78 -17.86
C CYS A 280 -13.54 2.77 -18.68
N ILE A 281 -14.42 3.23 -19.55
CA ILE A 281 -15.22 2.38 -20.44
C ILE A 281 -14.77 2.55 -21.89
N GLY A 282 -14.36 1.47 -22.54
CA GLY A 282 -13.94 1.48 -23.94
C GLY A 282 -14.63 0.40 -24.75
N LYS A 283 -14.17 0.20 -25.99
CA LYS A 283 -14.83 -0.70 -26.95
C LYS A 283 -14.63 -2.18 -26.61
N ASP A 284 -13.48 -2.49 -26.01
CA ASP A 284 -13.07 -3.86 -25.73
C ASP A 284 -13.38 -4.29 -24.29
N GLY A 285 -14.00 -3.43 -23.49
CA GLY A 285 -14.24 -3.70 -22.08
C GLY A 285 -14.32 -2.46 -21.22
N PHE A 286 -14.16 -2.66 -19.91
CA PHE A 286 -13.92 -1.56 -18.98
C PHE A 286 -12.70 -1.84 -18.11
N TRP A 287 -12.07 -0.77 -17.67
CA TRP A 287 -10.92 -0.78 -16.78
C TRP A 287 -11.32 -0.09 -15.48
N LEU A 288 -11.12 -0.77 -14.37
CA LEU A 288 -11.07 -0.13 -13.06
C LEU A 288 -9.59 0.08 -12.74
N SER A 289 -9.19 1.30 -12.40
CA SER A 289 -7.90 1.60 -11.80
C SER A 289 -8.10 2.08 -10.38
N ALA A 290 -7.20 1.71 -9.47
CA ALA A 290 -7.13 2.26 -8.13
C ALA A 290 -5.67 2.57 -7.76
N TRP A 291 -5.46 3.73 -7.16
CA TRP A 291 -4.19 4.22 -6.68
C TRP A 291 -4.21 4.27 -5.16
N TYR A 292 -3.25 3.60 -4.54
CA TYR A 292 -3.13 3.48 -3.09
C TYR A 292 -1.84 4.13 -2.63
N ASP A 293 -1.90 4.85 -1.52
CA ASP A 293 -0.72 5.25 -0.77
C ASP A 293 -0.54 4.32 0.42
N LEU A 294 0.38 3.36 0.26
CA LEU A 294 0.69 2.35 1.27
C LEU A 294 1.58 2.87 2.39
N GLY A 295 1.95 4.16 2.35
CA GLY A 295 2.65 4.84 3.43
C GLY A 295 4.18 4.91 3.26
N PRO A 296 4.84 5.54 4.25
CA PRO A 296 6.29 5.64 4.32
C PRO A 296 6.94 4.38 4.91
N GLU A 297 8.28 4.37 5.02
CA GLU A 297 9.00 3.29 5.71
C GLU A 297 8.62 3.32 7.20
N GLY A 298 8.11 2.21 7.72
CA GLY A 298 7.67 2.18 9.10
C GLY A 298 7.10 0.85 9.56
N SER A 299 6.32 0.96 10.62
CA SER A 299 5.67 -0.16 11.28
C SER A 299 4.61 -0.80 10.41
N PRO A 300 4.40 -2.12 10.48
CA PRO A 300 3.24 -2.76 9.86
C PRO A 300 1.89 -2.27 10.40
N PHE A 301 1.88 -1.49 11.48
CA PHE A 301 0.69 -0.85 12.04
C PHE A 301 0.57 0.62 11.64
N ASP A 302 1.42 1.10 10.72
CA ASP A 302 1.25 2.41 10.11
C ASP A 302 -0.18 2.54 9.55
N GLU A 303 -0.78 3.70 9.81
CA GLU A 303 -2.18 3.94 9.49
C GLU A 303 -2.42 3.90 7.97
N ALA A 304 -1.46 4.36 7.15
CA ALA A 304 -1.61 4.32 5.70
C ALA A 304 -1.67 2.87 5.21
N TRP A 305 -0.75 2.02 5.67
CA TRP A 305 -0.77 0.59 5.36
C TRP A 305 -2.02 -0.11 5.90
N THR A 306 -2.37 0.10 7.17
CA THR A 306 -3.49 -0.61 7.83
C THR A 306 -4.86 -0.22 7.26
N SER A 307 -5.02 1.01 6.75
CA SER A 307 -6.24 1.46 6.07
C SER A 307 -6.57 0.67 4.79
N HIS A 308 -5.57 -0.06 4.25
CA HIS A 308 -5.70 -0.89 3.05
C HIS A 308 -5.68 -2.40 3.36
N ARG A 309 -5.73 -2.81 4.63
CA ARG A 309 -5.88 -4.23 5.01
C ARG A 309 -7.33 -4.68 4.77
N ILE A 310 -7.56 -5.26 3.60
CA ILE A 310 -8.90 -5.70 3.16
C ILE A 310 -9.27 -7.10 3.69
N GLN A 311 -8.32 -7.82 4.29
CA GLN A 311 -8.43 -9.26 4.61
C GLN A 311 -8.57 -9.61 6.10
N GLU A 312 -8.59 -8.62 7.01
CA GLU A 312 -8.83 -8.92 8.43
C GLU A 312 -10.32 -8.67 8.74
N PRO A 313 -11.04 -9.70 9.23
CA PRO A 313 -12.49 -9.61 9.42
C PRO A 313 -12.78 -8.52 10.44
N TYR A 314 -13.44 -7.45 9.98
CA TYR A 314 -14.08 -6.43 10.82
C TYR A 314 -13.25 -5.98 12.03
N GLY A 315 -12.05 -5.46 11.76
CA GLY A 315 -11.45 -4.48 12.66
C GLY A 315 -12.02 -3.11 12.29
N ILE A 316 -12.70 -2.45 13.23
CA ILE A 316 -13.18 -1.08 13.10
C ILE A 316 -11.97 -0.17 12.84
N VAL A 317 -11.59 0.01 11.58
CA VAL A 317 -10.68 1.10 11.21
C VAL A 317 -11.52 2.36 11.38
N GLY A 318 -11.25 3.10 12.45
CA GLY A 318 -11.96 4.33 12.76
C GLY A 318 -11.89 5.26 11.56
N GLY A 319 -13.05 5.57 10.98
CA GLY A 319 -13.21 6.49 9.86
C GLY A 319 -12.95 7.93 10.27
N ARG A 320 -11.73 8.24 10.70
CA ARG A 320 -11.28 9.63 10.72
C ARG A 320 -10.92 10.00 9.29
N LEU A 321 -11.68 10.95 8.75
CA LEU A 321 -11.25 11.77 7.62
C LEU A 321 -9.80 12.20 7.88
N ARG A 322 -8.88 11.83 6.99
CA ARG A 322 -7.51 12.33 7.08
C ARG A 322 -7.51 13.82 6.80
N GLU A 323 -7.19 14.61 7.82
CA GLU A 323 -6.89 16.03 7.65
C GLU A 323 -5.84 16.20 6.56
N GLY A 324 -6.17 17.02 5.55
CA GLY A 324 -5.28 17.30 4.42
C GLY A 324 -5.36 16.34 3.24
N TYR A 325 -6.19 15.30 3.26
CA TYR A 325 -6.44 14.49 2.06
C TYR A 325 -7.23 15.29 1.01
N VAL A 326 -6.68 15.43 -0.19
CA VAL A 326 -7.37 16.05 -1.33
C VAL A 326 -7.78 14.95 -2.32
N PRO A 327 -9.06 14.82 -2.67
CA PRO A 327 -9.51 13.88 -3.72
C PRO A 327 -8.69 14.01 -5.01
N GLY A 328 -8.23 12.88 -5.56
CA GLY A 328 -7.39 12.80 -6.76
C GLY A 328 -5.89 12.99 -6.49
N SER A 329 -5.49 13.34 -5.27
CA SER A 329 -4.08 13.64 -4.95
C SER A 329 -3.17 12.41 -5.02
N ILE A 330 -3.65 11.19 -4.74
CA ILE A 330 -2.81 9.99 -4.79
C ILE A 330 -2.55 9.60 -6.24
N ARG A 331 -3.56 9.70 -7.10
CA ARG A 331 -3.38 9.51 -8.54
C ARG A 331 -2.37 10.52 -9.09
N LEU A 332 -2.55 11.81 -8.80
CA LEU A 332 -1.62 12.85 -9.23
C LEU A 332 -0.19 12.59 -8.72
N LEU A 333 -0.04 12.19 -7.46
CA LEU A 333 1.25 11.84 -6.87
C LEU A 333 1.87 10.60 -7.55
N TYR A 334 1.06 9.61 -7.94
CA TYR A 334 1.54 8.45 -8.68
C TYR A 334 2.00 8.82 -10.10
N GLU A 335 1.31 9.75 -10.75
CA GLU A 335 1.61 10.21 -12.11
C GLU A 335 2.87 11.09 -12.17
N GLN A 336 3.22 11.79 -11.07
CA GLN A 336 4.51 12.48 -10.98
C GLN A 336 5.63 11.49 -11.30
N THR A 337 6.47 11.77 -12.30
CA THR A 337 7.68 10.99 -12.56
C THR A 337 8.42 10.79 -11.23
N ALA A 338 8.68 9.53 -10.86
CA ALA A 338 9.61 9.29 -9.76
C ALA A 338 10.88 10.03 -10.15
N HIS A 339 11.47 10.82 -9.25
CA HIS A 339 12.77 11.44 -9.49
C HIS A 339 13.69 10.38 -10.12
N GLN A 340 13.95 10.55 -11.43
CA GLN A 340 15.05 9.89 -12.09
C GLN A 340 16.33 10.45 -11.46
N ASP A 341 17.29 9.58 -11.23
CA ASP A 341 18.72 9.77 -11.57
C ASP A 341 19.56 8.74 -10.80
N PHE A 342 19.75 7.56 -11.40
CA PHE A 342 20.90 6.70 -11.11
C PHE A 342 21.54 6.13 -12.39
N ASP A 343 21.14 6.61 -13.56
CA ASP A 343 21.79 6.30 -14.83
C ASP A 343 22.32 7.62 -15.40
N ASP A 344 23.43 8.11 -14.84
CA ASP A 344 24.40 9.03 -15.48
C ASP A 344 25.49 9.43 -14.47
N GLU A 345 26.27 8.46 -14.00
CA GLU A 345 27.65 8.69 -13.55
C GLU A 345 28.36 7.33 -13.59
N PHE A 346 29.54 7.27 -14.20
CA PHE A 346 30.31 6.08 -14.60
C PHE A 346 30.02 5.52 -16.01
N GLU A 347 30.26 6.35 -17.03
CA GLU A 347 31.23 5.92 -18.07
C GLU A 347 32.66 6.22 -17.60
#